data_AF-A0A7S0FKF8-F1
#
_entry.id   AF-A0A7S0FKF8-F1
#
_cell.length_a   1.000
_cell.length_b   1.000
_cell.length_c   1.000
_cell.angle_alpha   90.00
_cell.angle_beta   90.00
_cell.angle_gamma   90.00
#
_symmetry.space_group_name_H-M   'P 1'
#
loop_
_entity.id
_entity.type
_entity.pdbx_description
1 polymer ?
#
loop_
_entity_poly.entity_id
_entity_poly.type
_entity_poly.pdbx_seq_one_letter_code
_entity_poly.pdbx_strand_id
1 'polypeptide(L)'
;AEAGDVKEVHDYATIFGYGCDGVCPYVAYEALSKMNAEGLVEAKSKQEYTDEQLFANYRNAAAKGLLKVMSKMGISTLQSYKAAQIFEAVGLADEVVDRCFTGTTTRIQGSDFEALYRDLDRFHDSAYP
;
A
#
# COMPACT_ATOMS: atom_id res chain seq x y z
N ALA A 1 9.94 -5.12 -3.48
CA ALA A 1 8.65 -5.80 -3.63
C ALA A 1 8.00 -5.34 -4.93
N GLU A 2 7.67 -6.27 -5.82
CA GLU A 2 6.72 -6.02 -6.90
C GLU A 2 5.34 -6.31 -6.34
N ALA A 3 4.46 -5.32 -6.34
CA ALA A 3 3.19 -5.40 -5.64
C ALA A 3 2.07 -4.80 -6.49
N GLY A 4 1.02 -5.57 -6.73
CA GLY A 4 -0.13 -5.13 -7.54
C GLY A 4 -1.26 -4.50 -6.72
N ASP A 5 -1.21 -4.69 -5.41
CA ASP A 5 -2.18 -4.22 -4.42
C ASP A 5 -1.76 -2.92 -3.73
N VAL A 6 -0.50 -2.52 -3.85
CA VAL A 6 0.02 -1.27 -3.28
C VAL A 6 -0.40 -0.08 -4.14
N LYS A 7 -1.27 0.76 -3.59
CA LYS A 7 -1.78 1.95 -4.29
C LYS A 7 -1.93 3.18 -3.41
N GLU A 8 -2.14 3.01 -2.11
CA GLU A 8 -2.39 4.08 -1.16
C GLU A 8 -1.17 4.38 -0.29
N VAL A 9 -1.13 5.58 0.27
CA VAL A 9 -0.04 6.02 1.17
C VAL A 9 0.16 5.06 2.34
N HIS A 10 -0.93 4.50 2.87
CA HIS A 10 -0.86 3.56 3.99
C HIS A 10 -0.20 2.23 3.56
N ASP A 11 -0.48 1.72 2.36
CA ASP A 11 0.13 0.49 1.86
C ASP A 11 1.66 0.61 1.81
N TYR A 12 2.17 1.75 1.29
CA TYR A 12 3.60 2.05 1.31
C TYR A 12 4.14 2.11 2.75
N ALA A 13 3.46 2.82 3.65
CA ALA A 13 3.88 2.93 5.03
C ALA A 13 3.97 1.55 5.71
N THR A 14 2.99 0.68 5.49
CA THR A 14 2.96 -0.68 6.01
C THR A 14 4.13 -1.50 5.47
N ILE A 15 4.30 -1.57 4.15
CA ILE A 15 5.36 -2.39 3.53
C ILE A 15 6.76 -1.92 3.91
N PHE A 16 7.02 -0.61 3.96
CA PHE A 16 8.29 -0.08 4.47
C PHE A 16 8.45 -0.37 5.97
N GLY A 17 7.40 -0.15 6.77
CA GLY A 17 7.40 -0.39 8.21
C GLY A 17 7.67 -1.83 8.62
N TYR A 18 7.36 -2.79 7.74
CA TYR A 18 7.65 -4.22 7.91
C TYR A 18 8.89 -4.72 7.15
N GLY A 19 9.70 -3.81 6.58
CA GLY A 19 11.09 -4.12 6.22
C GLY A 19 11.43 -4.12 4.73
N CYS A 20 10.52 -3.72 3.85
CA CYS A 20 10.82 -3.62 2.42
C CYS A 20 11.80 -2.48 2.11
N ASP A 21 12.72 -2.67 1.16
CA ASP A 21 13.68 -1.65 0.72
C ASP A 21 13.18 -0.78 -0.45
N GLY A 22 12.20 -1.27 -1.22
CA GLY A 22 11.69 -0.58 -2.39
C GLY A 22 10.45 -1.27 -2.95
N VAL A 23 9.52 -0.49 -3.49
CA VAL A 23 8.24 -0.99 -3.99
C VAL A 23 8.04 -0.59 -5.45
N CYS A 24 7.67 -1.56 -6.28
CA CYS A 24 7.21 -1.37 -7.65
C CYS A 24 5.69 -1.61 -7.70
N PRO A 25 4.86 -0.55 -7.69
CA PRO A 25 3.40 -0.63 -7.71
C PRO A 25 2.88 -0.79 -9.16
N TYR A 26 3.19 -1.92 -9.80
CA TYR A 26 3.04 -2.06 -11.26
C TYR A 26 1.59 -1.89 -11.73
N VAL A 27 0.61 -2.47 -11.03
CA VAL A 27 -0.82 -2.33 -11.38
C VAL A 27 -1.30 -0.89 -11.23
N ALA A 28 -0.78 -0.13 -10.24
CA ALA A 28 -1.14 1.28 -10.08
C ALA A 28 -0.66 2.11 -11.29
N TYR A 29 0.53 1.83 -11.81
CA TYR A 29 1.03 2.46 -13.02
C TYR A 29 0.24 2.05 -14.27
N GLU A 30 -0.09 0.78 -14.42
CA GLU A 30 -0.93 0.32 -15.53
C GLU A 30 -2.33 0.95 -15.48
N ALA A 31 -2.93 1.05 -14.30
CA ALA A 31 -4.22 1.72 -14.10
C ALA A 31 -4.15 3.20 -14.48
N LEU A 32 -3.08 3.90 -14.12
CA LEU A 32 -2.88 5.30 -14.50
C LEU A 32 -2.74 5.47 -16.02
N SER A 33 -1.94 4.64 -16.68
CA SER A 33 -1.77 4.65 -18.14
C SER A 33 -3.09 4.38 -18.85
N LYS A 34 -3.85 3.37 -18.39
CA LYS A 34 -5.19 3.06 -18.92
C LYS A 34 -6.16 4.23 -18.75
N MET A 35 -6.23 4.84 -17.57
CA MET A 35 -7.07 6.01 -17.31
C MET A 35 -6.69 7.20 -18.19
N ASN A 36 -5.40 7.36 -18.50
CA ASN A 36 -4.92 8.41 -19.39
C ASN A 36 -5.34 8.15 -20.84
N ALA A 37 -5.13 6.92 -21.33
CA ALA A 37 -5.52 6.49 -22.68
C ALA A 37 -7.04 6.59 -22.92
N GLU A 38 -7.85 6.36 -21.87
CA GLU A 38 -9.31 6.51 -21.92
C GLU A 38 -9.78 7.98 -21.76
N GLY A 39 -8.86 8.94 -21.63
CA GLY A 39 -9.18 10.38 -21.50
C GLY A 39 -9.78 10.78 -20.14
N LEU A 40 -9.81 9.87 -19.16
CA LEU A 40 -10.43 10.11 -17.84
C LEU A 40 -9.65 11.13 -17.02
N VAL A 41 -8.33 11.16 -17.20
CA VAL A 41 -7.45 12.11 -16.52
C VAL A 41 -7.72 13.52 -17.03
N GLU A 42 -7.69 13.72 -18.35
CA GLU A 42 -7.92 15.02 -18.99
C GLU A 42 -9.31 15.56 -18.68
N ALA A 43 -10.34 14.71 -18.75
CA ALA A 43 -11.72 15.07 -18.43
C ALA A 43 -11.86 15.67 -17.02
N LYS A 44 -11.02 15.21 -16.06
CA LYS A 44 -11.06 15.68 -14.66
C LYS A 44 -10.10 16.84 -14.39
N SER A 45 -8.88 16.78 -14.92
CA SER A 45 -7.82 17.77 -14.68
C SER A 45 -7.96 19.02 -15.56
N LYS A 46 -8.68 18.91 -16.69
CA LYS A 46 -8.71 19.89 -17.80
C LYS A 46 -7.33 20.17 -18.40
N GLN A 47 -6.43 19.19 -18.30
CA GLN A 47 -5.06 19.27 -18.77
C GLN A 47 -4.60 17.90 -19.29
N GLU A 48 -3.91 17.92 -20.43
CA GLU A 48 -3.24 16.75 -20.97
C GLU A 48 -1.96 16.41 -20.18
N TYR A 49 -1.72 15.13 -19.95
CA TYR A 49 -0.52 14.63 -19.30
C TYR A 49 0.06 13.46 -20.10
N THR A 50 1.38 13.36 -20.13
CA THR A 50 2.04 12.10 -20.55
C THR A 50 2.03 11.10 -19.40
N ASP A 51 2.15 9.81 -19.71
CA ASP A 51 2.20 8.76 -18.69
C ASP A 51 3.37 8.97 -17.71
N GLU A 52 4.54 9.42 -18.20
CA GLU A 52 5.68 9.72 -17.34
C GLU A 52 5.38 10.86 -16.35
N GLN A 53 4.63 11.88 -16.76
CA GLN A 53 4.21 12.96 -15.89
C GLN A 53 3.24 12.43 -14.81
N LEU A 54 2.31 11.56 -15.18
CA LEU A 54 1.39 10.93 -14.23
C LEU A 54 2.13 10.05 -13.23
N PHE A 55 3.06 9.22 -13.69
CA PHE A 55 3.86 8.35 -12.82
C PHE A 55 4.73 9.18 -11.86
N ALA A 56 5.35 10.25 -12.34
CA ALA A 56 6.12 11.17 -11.50
C ALA A 56 5.24 11.85 -10.45
N ASN A 57 4.07 12.34 -10.84
CA ASN A 57 3.11 12.99 -9.94
C ASN A 57 2.59 12.02 -8.87
N TYR A 58 2.23 10.80 -9.28
CA TYR A 58 1.79 9.74 -8.37
C TYR A 58 2.90 9.38 -7.35
N ARG A 59 4.12 9.13 -7.83
CA ARG A 59 5.27 8.85 -6.95
C ARG A 59 5.54 9.99 -5.98
N ASN A 60 5.49 11.24 -6.45
CA ASN A 60 5.66 12.42 -5.60
C ASN A 60 4.57 12.55 -4.55
N ALA A 61 3.31 12.27 -4.90
CA ALA A 61 2.19 12.28 -3.97
C ALA A 61 2.33 11.19 -2.90
N ALA A 62 2.66 9.96 -3.32
CA ALA A 62 2.91 8.84 -2.42
C ALA A 62 4.07 9.13 -1.45
N ALA A 63 5.20 9.65 -1.97
CA ALA A 63 6.36 10.01 -1.15
C ALA A 63 6.03 11.11 -0.14
N LYS A 64 5.32 12.18 -0.54
CA LYS A 64 4.88 13.23 0.38
C LYS A 64 3.91 12.71 1.43
N GLY A 65 3.00 11.81 1.04
CA GLY A 65 2.10 11.12 1.96
C GLY A 65 2.87 10.31 3.01
N LEU A 66 3.86 9.54 2.58
CA LEU A 66 4.70 8.74 3.46
C LEU A 66 5.49 9.62 4.44
N LEU A 67 6.10 10.71 3.96
CA LEU A 67 6.77 11.68 4.82
C LEU A 67 5.83 12.25 5.88
N LYS A 68 4.56 12.51 5.53
CA LYS A 68 3.53 12.98 6.48
C LYS A 68 3.17 11.92 7.52
N VAL A 69 3.18 10.64 7.17
CA VAL A 69 2.98 9.54 8.14
C VAL A 69 4.17 9.47 9.09
N MET A 70 5.40 9.46 8.56
CA MET A 70 6.63 9.42 9.37
C MET A 70 6.74 10.61 10.33
N SER A 71 6.37 11.82 9.87
CA SER A 71 6.46 13.03 10.68
C SER A 71 5.52 13.01 11.90
N LYS A 72 4.42 12.24 11.88
CA LYS A 72 3.53 12.11 13.05
C LYS A 72 4.22 11.43 14.23
N MET A 73 5.23 10.60 13.95
CA MET A 73 6.01 9.86 14.94
C MET A 73 7.37 10.51 15.20
N GLY A 74 7.63 11.70 14.62
CA GLY A 74 8.91 12.39 14.74
C GLY A 74 10.06 11.75 13.96
N ILE A 75 9.77 10.88 12.99
CA ILE A 75 10.80 10.19 12.20
C ILE A 75 11.11 10.99 10.94
N SER A 76 12.40 11.25 10.71
CA SER A 76 12.89 12.10 9.63
C SER A 76 13.56 11.35 8.48
N THR A 77 13.88 10.06 8.64
CA THR A 77 14.52 9.25 7.58
C THR A 77 13.76 7.95 7.34
N LEU A 78 13.67 7.55 6.07
CA LEU A 78 13.02 6.28 5.71
C LEU A 78 13.76 5.09 6.30
N GLN A 79 15.09 5.17 6.41
CA GLN A 79 15.93 4.14 7.02
C GLN A 79 15.56 3.87 8.48
N SER A 80 15.25 4.91 9.26
CA SER A 80 14.78 4.75 10.65
C SER A 80 13.34 4.26 10.75
N TYR A 81 12.52 4.51 9.73
CA TYR A 81 11.14 4.03 9.67
C TYR A 81 11.04 2.56 9.26
N LYS A 82 11.98 2.10 8.42
CA LYS A 82 12.03 0.73 7.92
C LYS A 82 12.16 -0.28 9.05
N ALA A 83 11.33 -1.32 9.02
CA ALA A 83 11.28 -2.37 10.04
C ALA A 83 11.00 -1.88 11.48
N ALA A 84 10.61 -0.61 11.68
CA ALA A 84 10.31 -0.07 13.00
C ALA A 84 8.94 -0.53 13.54
N GLN A 85 8.10 -1.14 12.70
CA GLN A 85 6.79 -1.70 13.07
C GLN A 85 5.91 -0.71 13.87
N ILE A 86 5.81 0.54 13.40
CA ILE A 86 5.07 1.60 14.10
C ILE A 86 3.57 1.50 13.76
N PHE A 87 3.01 0.36 14.12
CA PHE A 87 1.65 -0.05 13.84
C PHE A 87 1.09 -0.82 15.04
N GLU A 88 -0.23 -0.78 15.18
CA GLU A 88 -0.99 -1.69 16.06
C GLU A 88 -1.91 -2.50 15.16
N ALA A 89 -1.85 -3.82 15.27
CA ALA A 89 -2.76 -4.70 14.59
C ALA A 89 -4.10 -4.73 15.35
N VAL A 90 -5.21 -4.63 14.64
CA VAL A 90 -6.55 -4.69 15.21
C VAL A 90 -7.37 -5.67 14.40
N GLY A 91 -7.92 -6.69 15.06
CA GLY A 91 -8.76 -7.70 14.42
C GLY A 91 -7.98 -8.79 13.67
N LEU A 92 -6.69 -8.96 13.95
CA LEU A 92 -5.90 -10.10 13.45
C LEU A 92 -5.68 -11.10 14.58
N ALA A 93 -5.84 -12.39 14.27
CA ALA A 93 -5.54 -13.47 15.20
C ALA A 93 -4.04 -13.51 15.54
N ASP A 94 -3.70 -13.97 16.74
CA ASP A 94 -2.30 -14.04 17.21
C ASP A 94 -1.44 -14.89 16.27
N GLU A 95 -1.96 -16.00 15.73
CA GLU A 95 -1.22 -16.85 14.79
C GLU A 95 -0.76 -16.09 13.53
N VAL A 96 -1.56 -15.14 13.04
CA VAL A 96 -1.21 -14.31 11.88
C VAL A 96 -0.16 -13.28 12.28
N VAL A 97 -0.35 -12.62 13.41
CA VAL A 97 0.60 -11.61 13.91
C VAL A 97 1.94 -12.25 14.23
N ASP A 98 1.97 -13.38 14.92
CA ASP A 98 3.17 -14.11 15.29
C ASP A 98 3.94 -14.58 14.07
N ARG A 99 3.23 -15.00 13.01
CA ARG A 99 3.86 -15.51 11.79
C ARG A 99 4.33 -14.42 10.84
N CYS A 100 3.54 -13.36 10.66
CA CYS A 100 3.73 -12.38 9.59
C CYS A 100 4.17 -11.00 10.09
N PHE A 101 3.86 -10.65 11.33
CA PHE A 101 4.07 -9.31 11.90
C PHE A 101 4.68 -9.38 13.31
N THR A 102 5.57 -10.36 13.54
CA THR A 102 6.11 -10.69 14.86
C THR A 102 6.59 -9.45 15.60
N GLY A 103 6.13 -9.25 16.83
CA GLY A 103 6.45 -8.08 17.66
C GLY A 103 5.43 -6.94 17.56
N THR A 104 4.47 -7.01 16.62
CA THR A 104 3.37 -6.04 16.54
C THR A 104 2.36 -6.29 17.65
N THR A 105 1.92 -5.22 18.32
CA THR A 105 0.85 -5.33 19.33
C THR A 105 -0.48 -5.63 18.66
N THR A 106 -1.22 -6.62 19.16
CA THR A 106 -2.63 -6.87 18.85
C THR A 106 -3.42 -7.03 20.14
N ARG A 107 -4.41 -6.16 20.39
CA ARG A 107 -5.23 -6.19 21.61
C ARG A 107 -6.59 -6.84 21.42
N ILE A 108 -7.06 -6.84 20.17
CA ILE A 108 -8.35 -7.37 19.76
C ILE A 108 -8.03 -8.37 18.65
N GLN A 109 -8.20 -9.66 18.96
CA GLN A 109 -8.05 -10.73 18.00
C GLN A 109 -9.21 -10.74 16.99
N GLY A 110 -9.02 -11.42 15.88
CA GLY A 110 -10.04 -11.54 14.84
C GLY A 110 -9.67 -12.56 13.78
N SER A 111 -9.51 -12.10 12.54
CA SER A 111 -9.32 -12.94 11.37
C SER A 111 -8.05 -13.79 11.48
N ASP A 112 -8.24 -15.10 11.31
CA ASP A 112 -7.20 -16.12 11.15
C ASP A 112 -6.80 -16.28 9.67
N PHE A 113 -5.87 -17.19 9.37
CA PHE A 113 -5.45 -17.42 7.98
C PHE A 113 -6.58 -17.89 7.07
N GLU A 114 -7.53 -18.65 7.60
CA GLU A 114 -8.69 -19.16 6.84
C GLU A 114 -9.65 -18.03 6.48
N ALA A 115 -9.94 -17.12 7.41
CA ALA A 115 -10.75 -15.93 7.14
C ALA A 115 -10.08 -15.03 6.09
N LEU A 116 -8.77 -14.79 6.21
CA LEU A 116 -8.01 -14.02 5.22
C LEU A 116 -8.00 -14.69 3.84
N TYR A 117 -7.86 -16.01 3.79
CA TYR A 117 -7.95 -16.76 2.54
C TYR A 117 -9.32 -16.60 1.88
N ARG A 118 -10.42 -16.75 2.62
CA ARG A 118 -11.77 -16.57 2.08
C ARG A 118 -11.99 -15.17 1.50
N ASP A 119 -11.45 -14.13 2.14
CA ASP A 119 -11.55 -12.78 1.60
C ASP A 119 -10.79 -12.65 0.27
N LEU A 120 -9.59 -13.25 0.16
CA LEU A 120 -8.82 -13.29 -1.08
C LEU A 120 -9.53 -14.10 -2.18
N ASP A 121 -10.09 -15.26 -1.84
CA ASP A 121 -10.82 -16.16 -2.73
C ASP A 121 -12.05 -15.46 -3.34
N ARG A 122 -12.78 -14.68 -2.53
CA ARG A 122 -13.90 -13.87 -3.01
C ARG A 122 -13.49 -12.82 -4.03
N PHE A 123 -12.31 -12.19 -3.86
CA PHE A 123 -11.80 -11.26 -4.86
C PHE A 123 -11.41 -12.00 -6.15
N HIS A 124 -10.79 -13.16 -6.01
CA HIS A 124 -10.44 -14.02 -7.14
C HIS A 124 -11.66 -14.42 -7.97
N ASP A 125 -12.69 -14.98 -7.33
CA ASP A 125 -13.94 -15.39 -7.98
C ASP A 125 -14.64 -14.22 -8.68
N SER A 126 -14.56 -13.01 -8.10
CA SER A 126 -15.16 -11.81 -8.72
C SER A 126 -14.44 -11.38 -10.00
N ALA A 127 -13.13 -11.62 -10.09
CA ALA A 127 -12.30 -11.24 -11.22
C ALA A 127 -12.26 -12.34 -12.29
N TYR A 128 -12.38 -13.61 -11.89
CA TYR A 128 -12.29 -14.81 -12.73
C TYR A 128 -13.46 -15.77 -12.45
N PRO A 129 -14.68 -15.45 -12.92
CA PRO A 129 -15.86 -16.29 -12.76
C PRO A 129 -15.85 -17.57 -13.63
#